data_AF-X1FG22-F1
#
_entry.id   AF-X1FG22-F1
#
_cell.length_a   1.000
_cell.length_b   1.000
_cell.length_c   1.000
_cell.angle_alpha   90.00
_cell.angle_beta   90.00
_cell.angle_gamma   90.00
#
_symmetry.space_group_name_H-M   'P 1'
#
loop_
_entity.id
_entity.type
_entity.pdbx_description
1 polymer ?
#
loop_
_entity_poly.entity_id
_entity_poly.type
_entity_poly.pdbx_seq_one_letter_code
_entity_poly.pdbx_strand_id
1 'polypeptide(L)'
;MANIRLIRRRIKGIQSTAKITRAMEMIATLKMRRAQERGLAGRPYSEKISQVLADLAALPREVKALHPLLQRRPVAKIAIVHITPDRGLCGGLNANINRRTASLILEQSIPVTLIA
;
A
#
# COMPACT_ATOMS: atom_id res chain seq x y z
N MET A 1 -30.50 18.34 36.33
CA MET A 1 -29.31 17.67 36.92
C MET A 1 -28.90 16.50 36.02
N ALA A 2 -27.61 16.35 35.71
CA ALA A 2 -27.13 15.19 34.95
C ALA A 2 -27.48 13.90 35.72
N ASN A 3 -28.31 13.06 35.12
CA ASN A 3 -28.79 11.82 35.75
C ASN A 3 -27.60 10.86 35.93
N ILE A 4 -27.30 10.45 37.17
CA ILE A 4 -26.21 9.49 37.50
C ILE A 4 -26.28 8.22 36.64
N ARG A 5 -27.50 7.80 36.26
CA ARG A 5 -27.73 6.66 35.36
C ARG A 5 -27.13 6.87 33.96
N LEU A 6 -27.21 8.09 33.42
CA LEU A 6 -26.59 8.44 32.12
C LEU A 6 -25.08 8.34 32.20
N ILE A 7 -24.47 8.83 33.27
CA ILE A 7 -23.01 8.78 33.48
C ILE A 7 -22.55 7.32 33.56
N ARG A 8 -23.20 6.49 34.39
CA ARG A 8 -22.87 5.05 34.48
C ARG A 8 -23.01 4.32 33.14
N ARG A 9 -24.05 4.64 32.36
CA ARG A 9 -24.23 4.07 31.01
C ARG A 9 -23.09 4.47 30.07
N ARG A 10 -22.66 5.74 30.09
CA ARG A 10 -21.54 6.23 29.28
C ARG A 10 -20.22 5.53 29.65
N ILE A 11 -19.94 5.37 30.94
CA ILE A 11 -18.75 4.65 31.43
C ILE A 11 -18.73 3.23 30.88
N LYS A 12 -19.84 2.48 30.99
CA LYS A 12 -19.94 1.12 30.46
C LYS A 12 -19.73 1.07 28.94
N GLY A 13 -20.27 2.04 28.20
CA GLY A 13 -20.08 2.15 26.75
C GLY A 13 -18.62 2.40 26.35
N ILE A 14 -17.93 3.32 27.04
CA ILE A 14 -16.51 3.59 26.80
C ILE A 14 -15.65 2.38 27.15
N GLN A 15 -15.92 1.70 28.27
CA GLN A 15 -15.22 0.47 28.65
C GLN A 15 -15.38 -0.65 27.61
N SER A 16 -16.59 -0.79 27.04
CA SER A 16 -16.83 -1.75 25.95
C SER A 16 -16.03 -1.39 24.70
N THR A 17 -16.05 -0.11 24.30
CA THR A 17 -15.31 0.39 23.15
C THR A 17 -13.81 0.16 23.31
N ALA A 18 -13.25 0.47 24.49
CA ALA A 18 -11.84 0.28 24.82
C ALA A 18 -11.41 -1.19 24.73
N LYS A 19 -12.25 -2.14 25.16
CA LYS A 19 -11.98 -3.58 25.02
C LYS A 19 -11.95 -4.01 23.54
N ILE A 20 -12.91 -3.53 22.74
CA ILE A 20 -12.98 -3.84 21.31
C ILE A 20 -11.75 -3.28 20.59
N THR A 21 -11.39 -2.02 20.82
CA THR A 21 -10.22 -1.41 20.16
C THR A 21 -8.91 -2.07 20.58
N ARG A 22 -8.77 -2.48 21.84
CA ARG A 22 -7.60 -3.25 22.32
C ARG A 22 -7.47 -4.60 21.61
N ALA A 23 -8.59 -5.30 21.42
CA ALA A 23 -8.60 -6.56 20.67
C ALA A 23 -8.23 -6.32 19.19
N MET A 24 -8.80 -5.28 18.56
CA MET A 24 -8.48 -4.90 17.19
C MET A 24 -7.00 -4.55 17.01
N GLU A 25 -6.42 -3.80 17.94
CA GLU A 25 -4.99 -3.46 17.97
C GLU A 25 -4.13 -4.73 17.99
N MET A 26 -4.42 -5.67 18.88
CA MET A 26 -3.69 -6.95 18.97
C MET A 26 -3.80 -7.76 17.67
N ILE A 27 -4.99 -7.82 17.07
CA ILE A 27 -5.21 -8.51 15.78
C ILE A 27 -4.42 -7.81 14.66
N ALA A 28 -4.43 -6.48 14.63
CA ALA A 28 -3.70 -5.70 13.63
C ALA A 28 -2.18 -5.93 13.75
N THR A 29 -1.65 -5.93 14.97
CA THR A 29 -0.24 -6.22 15.24
C THR A 29 0.15 -7.62 14.76
N LEU A 30 -0.69 -8.63 15.05
CA LEU A 30 -0.44 -9.99 14.57
C LEU A 30 -0.46 -10.08 13.03
N LYS A 31 -1.44 -9.43 12.39
CA LYS A 31 -1.53 -9.39 10.91
C LYS A 31 -0.34 -8.68 10.28
N MET A 32 0.12 -7.58 10.87
CA MET A 32 1.30 -6.84 10.41
C MET A 32 2.54 -7.72 10.48
N ARG A 33 2.76 -8.39 11.62
CA ARG A 33 3.89 -9.32 11.78
C ARG A 33 3.86 -10.43 10.72
N ARG A 34 2.71 -11.07 10.50
CA ARG A 34 2.56 -12.09 9.44
C ARG A 34 2.80 -11.54 8.04
N ALA A 35 2.42 -10.29 7.76
CA ALA A 35 2.70 -9.65 6.47
C ALA A 35 4.20 -9.40 6.30
N GLN A 36 4.88 -8.93 7.34
CA GLN A 36 6.32 -8.71 7.36
C GLN A 36 7.10 -10.03 7.17
N GLU A 37 6.73 -11.08 7.90
CA GLU A 37 7.36 -12.41 7.77
C GLU A 37 7.21 -12.96 6.35
N ARG A 38 6.02 -12.82 5.73
CA ARG A 38 5.82 -13.21 4.31
C ARG A 38 6.67 -12.40 3.35
N GLY A 39 6.80 -11.09 3.57
CA GLY A 39 7.65 -10.23 2.76
C GLY A 39 9.13 -10.63 2.86
N LEU A 40 9.60 -10.91 4.07
CA LEU A 40 10.98 -11.36 4.31
C LEU A 40 11.25 -12.75 3.71
N ALA A 41 10.27 -13.67 3.78
CA ALA A 41 10.39 -15.00 3.17
C ALA A 41 10.51 -14.92 1.63
N GLY A 42 9.90 -13.92 0.99
CA GLY A 42 10.02 -13.69 -0.45
C GLY A 42 11.32 -13.01 -0.89
N ARG A 43 12.12 -12.51 0.06
CA ARG A 43 13.32 -11.72 -0.24
C ARG A 43 14.36 -12.45 -1.09
N PRO A 44 14.70 -13.73 -0.84
CA PRO A 44 15.68 -14.46 -1.66
C PRO A 44 15.26 -14.55 -3.13
N TYR A 45 13.96 -14.75 -3.39
CA TYR A 45 13.43 -14.75 -4.76
C TYR A 45 13.57 -13.37 -5.40
N SER A 46 13.18 -12.30 -4.69
CA SER A 46 13.29 -10.92 -5.19
C SER A 46 14.73 -10.54 -5.51
N GLU A 47 15.69 -10.94 -4.67
CA GLU A 47 17.11 -10.68 -4.90
C GLU A 47 17.62 -11.45 -6.12
N LYS A 48 17.26 -12.74 -6.24
CA LYS A 48 17.73 -13.56 -7.36
C LYS A 48 17.14 -13.14 -8.69
N ILE A 49 15.84 -12.85 -8.76
CA ILE A 49 15.20 -12.40 -9.99
C ILE A 49 15.74 -11.04 -10.43
N SER A 50 16.03 -10.13 -9.48
CA SER A 50 16.64 -8.84 -9.79
C SER A 50 18.03 -8.99 -10.39
N GLN A 51 18.84 -9.93 -9.88
CA GLN A 51 20.14 -10.25 -10.46
C GLN A 51 19.99 -10.76 -11.90
N VAL A 52 19.10 -11.72 -12.14
CA VAL A 52 18.86 -12.27 -13.48
C VAL A 52 18.40 -11.17 -14.46
N LEU A 53 17.52 -10.28 -14.02
CA LEU A 53 17.05 -9.16 -14.84
C LEU A 53 18.17 -8.15 -15.13
N ALA A 54 19.08 -7.91 -14.19
CA ALA A 54 20.25 -7.06 -14.38
C ALA A 54 21.22 -7.67 -15.40
N ASP A 55 21.51 -8.97 -15.29
CA ASP A 55 22.36 -9.71 -16.23
C ASP A 55 21.76 -9.66 -17.65
N LEU A 56 20.43 -9.84 -17.77
CA LEU A 56 19.72 -9.72 -19.05
C LEU A 56 19.76 -8.30 -19.63
N ALA A 57 19.63 -7.27 -18.80
CA ALA A 57 19.68 -5.87 -19.23
C ALA A 57 21.09 -5.43 -19.68
N ALA A 58 22.14 -6.12 -19.22
CA ALA A 58 23.53 -5.86 -19.59
C ALA A 58 23.97 -6.51 -20.91
N LEU A 59 23.15 -7.39 -21.51
CA LEU A 59 23.49 -8.07 -22.76
C LEU A 59 23.64 -7.08 -23.93
N PRO A 60 24.57 -7.33 -24.87
CA PRO A 60 24.78 -6.47 -26.04
C PRO A 60 23.51 -6.33 -26.90
N ARG A 61 23.19 -5.09 -27.27
CA ARG A 61 21.97 -4.71 -28.02
C ARG A 61 21.92 -5.21 -29.47
N GLU A 62 22.97 -5.89 -29.93
CA GLU A 62 23.15 -6.35 -31.30
C GLU A 62 22.45 -7.69 -31.58
N VAL A 63 22.07 -8.43 -30.52
CA VAL A 63 21.37 -9.72 -30.63
C VAL A 63 19.86 -9.49 -30.64
N LYS A 64 19.31 -9.07 -31.79
CA LYS A 64 17.88 -8.76 -32.02
C LYS A 64 17.34 -7.60 -31.18
N ALA A 65 16.30 -6.92 -31.69
CA ALA A 65 15.69 -5.77 -31.02
C ALA A 65 15.39 -6.07 -29.54
N LEU A 66 15.83 -5.19 -28.63
CA LEU A 66 15.57 -5.29 -27.18
C LEU A 66 14.09 -5.60 -26.92
N HIS A 67 13.79 -6.43 -25.93
CA HIS A 67 12.41 -6.68 -25.52
C HIS A 67 11.69 -5.35 -25.22
N PRO A 68 10.42 -5.14 -25.61
CA PRO A 68 9.74 -3.84 -25.45
C PRO A 68 9.74 -3.28 -24.02
N LEU A 69 9.77 -4.15 -23.00
CA LEU A 69 9.86 -3.76 -21.58
C LEU A 69 11.24 -3.22 -21.16
N LEU A 70 12.28 -3.46 -21.97
CA LEU A 70 13.65 -2.97 -21.74
C LEU A 70 13.97 -1.72 -22.59
N GLN A 71 13.07 -1.33 -23.49
CA GLN A 71 13.27 -0.17 -24.36
C GLN A 71 12.81 1.12 -23.67
N ARG A 72 13.64 2.17 -23.74
CA ARG A 72 13.23 3.52 -23.34
C ARG A 72 12.46 4.16 -24.50
N ARG A 73 11.16 4.34 -24.31
CA ARG A 73 10.24 4.96 -25.30
C ARG A 73 9.73 6.31 -24.80
N PRO A 74 9.31 7.23 -25.69
CA PRO A 74 8.58 8.42 -25.27
C PRO A 74 7.30 8.03 -24.52
N VAL A 75 7.04 8.73 -23.42
CA VAL A 75 5.89 8.46 -22.56
C VAL A 75 4.66 9.16 -23.15
N ALA A 76 3.74 8.40 -23.72
CA ALA A 76 2.48 8.93 -24.25
C ALA A 76 1.32 8.85 -23.25
N LYS A 77 1.40 7.91 -22.30
CA LYS A 77 0.38 7.65 -21.30
C LYS A 77 1.02 7.00 -20.07
N ILE A 78 0.52 7.34 -18.89
CA ILE A 78 0.95 6.76 -17.62
C ILE A 78 -0.22 5.95 -17.03
N ALA A 79 0.07 4.75 -16.53
CA ALA A 79 -0.89 3.97 -15.76
C ALA A 79 -0.42 3.92 -14.30
N ILE A 80 -1.28 4.29 -13.36
CA ILE A 80 -1.01 4.22 -11.92
C ILE A 80 -1.81 3.07 -11.36
N VAL A 81 -1.13 2.09 -10.75
CA VAL A 81 -1.79 1.05 -9.95
C VAL A 81 -1.90 1.57 -8.51
N HIS A 82 -3.13 1.80 -8.06
CA HIS A 82 -3.43 2.43 -6.78
C HIS A 82 -3.91 1.40 -5.77
N ILE A 83 -3.04 1.04 -4.82
CA ILE A 83 -3.32 0.02 -3.82
C ILE A 83 -3.69 0.70 -2.50
N THR A 84 -4.90 0.44 -2.01
CA THR A 84 -5.39 0.97 -0.73
C THR A 84 -5.91 -0.13 0.18
N PRO A 85 -5.90 0.08 1.51
CA PRO A 85 -6.60 -0.79 2.45
C PRO A 85 -8.11 -0.90 2.16
N ASP A 86 -8.64 -2.12 2.21
CA ASP A 86 -10.08 -2.39 2.06
C ASP A 86 -10.93 -1.91 3.26
N ARG A 87 -10.30 -1.69 4.42
CA ARG A 87 -10.97 -1.37 5.68
C ARG A 87 -10.60 0.02 6.20
N GLY A 88 -11.53 0.63 6.93
CA GLY A 88 -11.31 1.86 7.68
C GLY A 88 -10.61 1.66 9.03
N LEU A 89 -10.67 2.68 9.89
CA LEU A 89 -10.01 2.72 11.21
C LEU A 89 -8.48 2.55 11.15
N CYS A 90 -7.88 2.93 10.02
CA CYS A 90 -6.44 2.92 9.75
C CYS A 90 -5.77 4.30 9.98
N GLY A 91 -6.41 5.16 10.78
CA GLY A 91 -5.98 6.54 10.97
C GLY A 91 -6.01 7.34 9.66
N GLY A 92 -4.91 8.03 9.35
CA GLY A 92 -4.79 8.87 8.15
C GLY A 92 -4.33 8.14 6.89
N LEU A 93 -4.13 6.82 6.90
CA LEU A 93 -3.47 6.08 5.82
C LEU A 93 -4.15 6.25 4.46
N ASN A 94 -5.46 5.97 4.37
CA ASN A 94 -6.21 6.09 3.10
C ASN A 94 -6.20 7.52 2.58
N ALA A 95 -6.36 8.49 3.49
CA ALA A 95 -6.36 9.91 3.12
C ALA A 95 -4.98 10.37 2.62
N ASN A 96 -3.89 9.90 3.24
CA ASN A 96 -2.52 10.21 2.82
C ASN A 96 -2.20 9.61 1.45
N ILE A 97 -2.54 8.32 1.24
CA ILE A 97 -2.34 7.63 -0.03
C ILE A 97 -3.12 8.34 -1.16
N ASN A 98 -4.40 8.61 -0.94
CA ASN A 98 -5.24 9.28 -1.94
C ASN A 98 -4.75 10.69 -2.27
N ARG A 99 -4.35 11.48 -1.26
CA ARG A 99 -3.78 12.81 -1.48
C ARG A 99 -2.49 12.73 -2.30
N ARG A 100 -1.58 11.83 -1.94
CA ARG A 100 -0.29 11.70 -2.64
C ARG A 100 -0.49 11.28 -4.10
N THR A 101 -1.38 10.32 -4.35
CA THR A 101 -1.70 9.89 -5.72
C THR A 101 -2.37 11.01 -6.51
N ALA A 102 -3.31 11.75 -5.91
CA ALA A 102 -3.95 12.89 -6.56
C ALA A 102 -2.93 13.99 -6.92
N SER A 103 -2.03 14.36 -6.00
CA SER A 103 -0.96 15.32 -6.27
C SER A 103 -0.07 14.86 -7.43
N LEU A 104 0.34 13.59 -7.43
CA LEU A 104 1.15 13.04 -8.52
C LEU A 104 0.45 13.15 -9.87
N ILE A 105 -0.86 12.86 -9.93
CA ILE A 105 -1.66 12.96 -11.17
C ILE A 105 -1.73 14.40 -11.64
N LEU A 106 -1.97 15.36 -10.74
CA LEU A 106 -2.08 16.77 -11.07
C LEU A 106 -0.76 17.40 -11.55
N GLU A 107 0.38 16.85 -11.12
CA GLU A 107 1.71 17.28 -11.56
C GLU A 107 2.07 16.78 -12.97
N GLN A 108 1.36 15.78 -13.52
CA GLN A 108 1.67 15.23 -14.84
C GLN A 108 1.06 16.07 -15.96
N SER A 109 1.87 16.36 -17.00
CA SER A 109 1.41 16.95 -18.26
C SER A 109 0.89 15.91 -19.27
N ILE A 110 1.04 14.62 -18.95
CA ILE A 110 0.73 13.48 -19.83
C ILE A 110 -0.53 12.78 -19.31
N PRO A 111 -1.42 12.24 -20.17
CA PRO A 111 -2.62 11.53 -19.72
C PRO A 111 -2.30 10.37 -18.76
N VAL A 112 -2.92 10.40 -17.59
CA VAL A 112 -2.81 9.35 -16.57
C VAL A 112 -4.09 8.52 -16.51
N THR A 113 -3.96 7.21 -16.39
CA THR A 113 -5.07 6.29 -16.08
C THR A 113 -4.82 5.65 -14.72
N LEU A 114 -5.81 5.74 -13.85
CA LEU A 114 -5.80 5.08 -12.56
C LEU A 114 -6.39 3.68 -12.71
N ILE A 115 -5.66 2.68 -12.21
CA ILE A 115 -6.10 1.30 -12.05
C ILE A 115 -6.20 1.11 -10.53
N ALA A 116 -7.42 1.09 -10.00
CA ALA A 116 -7.70 0.94 -8.57
C ALA A 116 -8.45 -0.37 -8.32
#